data_AF-A0A960WZ74-F1
#
_entry.id   AF-A0A960WZ74-F1
#
_cell.length_a   1.000
_cell.length_b   1.000
_cell.length_c   1.000
_cell.angle_alpha   90.00
_cell.angle_beta   90.00
_cell.angle_gamma   90.00
#
_symmetry.space_group_name_H-M   'P 1'
#
loop_
_entity.id
_entity.type
_entity.pdbx_description
1 polymer ?
#
loop_
_entity_poly.entity_id
_entity_poly.type
_entity_poly.pdbx_seq_one_letter_code
_entity_poly.pdbx_strand_id
1 'polypeptide(L)'
;MNLRLIAFQAASAIALVTQATSAEFVPPYNDLVLNAIQTMPGGGGYTTTPAADAGLERAVSLGWFGLRIAPHRAQPSYCSGATYQVFISALQAACERSQIRMPRAVQRSLVMERQPDGVGVWGRWNANGPGTARLFHETGLGVNFEDWSLARPGDFLKIFWNEHIGKRERGHSVVFLAREKDRTGAWQVRIWSSNQPDGYGAKTVPQSDIKRAIFSRLTHPSACTNLPGLGVETYLADMLRRDGSIAELRALTGLSR
;
A
#
# COMPACT_ATOMS: atom_id res chain seq x y z
N MET A 1 83.54 25.58 -5.10
CA MET A 1 82.66 26.68 -5.54
C MET A 1 81.42 26.06 -6.19
N ASN A 2 80.25 26.49 -5.75
CA ASN A 2 78.89 26.23 -6.26
C ASN A 2 78.15 24.92 -5.90
N LEU A 3 77.32 25.11 -4.87
CA LEU A 3 76.07 24.43 -4.53
C LEU A 3 75.21 24.05 -5.73
N ARG A 4 74.43 22.96 -5.58
CA ARG A 4 72.97 22.97 -5.79
C ARG A 4 72.29 21.80 -5.09
N LEU A 5 71.50 22.13 -4.06
CA LEU A 5 70.40 21.35 -3.50
C LEU A 5 69.37 21.05 -4.59
N ILE A 6 68.81 19.83 -4.63
CA ILE A 6 67.41 19.60 -5.00
C ILE A 6 66.81 18.58 -4.03
N ALA A 7 65.75 19.00 -3.36
CA ALA A 7 65.02 18.28 -2.34
C ALA A 7 64.12 17.18 -2.93
N PHE A 8 64.11 16.00 -2.29
CA PHE A 8 63.07 14.98 -2.52
C PHE A 8 61.86 15.29 -1.62
N GLN A 9 60.75 15.73 -2.22
CA GLN A 9 59.47 15.80 -1.54
C GLN A 9 58.84 14.40 -1.51
N ALA A 10 58.57 13.89 -0.31
CA ALA A 10 57.75 12.72 -0.08
C ALA A 10 56.27 13.10 -0.23
N ALA A 11 55.58 12.53 -1.22
CA ALA A 11 54.14 12.65 -1.36
C ALA A 11 53.46 11.50 -0.61
N SER A 12 52.89 11.80 0.56
CA SER A 12 51.99 10.89 1.29
C SER A 12 50.62 10.90 0.60
N ALA A 13 50.25 9.79 -0.03
CA ALA A 13 48.90 9.58 -0.55
C ALA A 13 47.97 9.19 0.60
N ILE A 14 47.11 10.13 1.02
CA ILE A 14 45.98 9.85 1.91
C ILE A 14 44.86 9.24 1.06
N ALA A 15 44.62 7.94 1.24
CA ALA A 15 43.46 7.28 0.65
C ALA A 15 42.20 7.64 1.46
N LEU A 16 41.38 8.56 0.93
CA LEU A 16 40.02 8.74 1.44
C LEU A 16 39.17 7.54 1.02
N VAL A 17 38.88 6.66 1.98
CA VAL A 17 37.82 5.66 1.85
C VAL A 17 36.48 6.38 2.06
N THR A 18 35.82 6.76 0.97
CA THR A 18 34.41 7.19 1.02
C THR A 18 33.54 5.95 1.19
N GLN A 19 33.05 5.69 2.40
CA GLN A 19 31.93 4.78 2.61
C GLN A 19 30.67 5.45 2.06
N ALA A 20 30.27 5.06 0.85
CA ALA A 20 28.93 5.32 0.36
C ALA A 20 27.97 4.45 1.18
N THR A 21 27.27 5.04 2.13
CA THR A 21 26.05 4.44 2.66
C THR A 21 25.07 4.33 1.51
N SER A 22 24.79 3.10 1.07
CA SER A 22 23.73 2.85 0.09
C SER A 22 22.42 3.26 0.74
N ALA A 23 21.94 4.47 0.43
CA ALA A 23 20.56 4.83 0.67
C ALA A 23 19.71 3.74 -0.02
N GLU A 24 18.95 3.01 0.78
CA GLU A 24 18.06 1.96 0.32
C GLU A 24 17.15 2.55 -0.76
N PHE A 25 17.22 2.05 -1.99
CA PHE A 25 16.39 2.54 -3.09
C PHE A 25 14.92 2.33 -2.71
N VAL A 26 14.24 3.40 -2.33
CA VAL A 26 12.79 3.41 -2.16
C VAL A 26 12.20 3.41 -3.57
N PRO A 27 11.43 2.38 -3.95
CA PRO A 27 10.72 2.39 -5.22
C PRO A 27 9.89 3.68 -5.33
N PRO A 28 9.88 4.35 -6.50
CA PRO A 28 9.59 5.78 -6.62
C PRO A 28 8.23 6.25 -6.10
N TYR A 29 7.29 5.33 -5.86
CA TYR A 29 5.94 5.65 -5.40
C TYR A 29 5.64 5.22 -3.97
N ASN A 30 6.50 4.44 -3.31
CA ASN A 30 6.36 4.12 -1.90
C ASN A 30 6.45 5.39 -1.04
N ASP A 31 7.30 6.35 -1.41
CA ASP A 31 7.35 7.66 -0.77
C ASP A 31 6.03 8.43 -0.87
N LEU A 32 5.27 8.30 -1.98
CA LEU A 32 3.96 8.92 -2.09
C LEU A 32 2.96 8.29 -1.12
N VAL A 33 3.01 6.97 -0.95
CA VAL A 33 2.19 6.25 0.02
C VAL A 33 2.54 6.67 1.45
N LEU A 34 3.82 6.74 1.79
CA LEU A 34 4.30 7.16 3.11
C LEU A 34 3.95 8.62 3.41
N ASN A 35 4.09 9.52 2.44
CA ASN A 35 3.68 10.91 2.58
C ASN A 35 2.16 11.03 2.76
N ALA A 36 1.37 10.24 2.03
CA ALA A 36 -0.08 10.20 2.22
C ALA A 36 -0.46 9.78 3.65
N ILE A 37 0.23 8.78 4.24
CA ILE A 37 0.03 8.39 5.65
C ILE A 37 0.28 9.57 6.59
N GLN A 38 1.31 10.38 6.36
CA GLN A 38 1.63 11.53 7.22
C GLN A 38 0.53 12.60 7.21
N THR A 39 -0.30 12.64 6.16
CA THR A 39 -1.46 13.57 6.08
C THR A 39 -2.74 13.00 6.68
N MET A 40 -2.76 11.71 7.05
CA MET A 40 -3.92 11.08 7.68
C MET A 40 -4.04 11.52 9.15
N PRO A 41 -5.26 11.73 9.66
CA PRO A 41 -5.46 12.00 11.07
C PRO A 41 -5.09 10.78 11.92
N GLY A 42 -4.70 11.01 13.17
CA GLY A 42 -4.52 9.95 14.16
C GLY A 42 -5.84 9.57 14.83
N GLY A 43 -5.98 8.29 15.18
CA GLY A 43 -7.11 7.77 15.93
C GLY A 43 -8.45 7.85 15.18
N GLY A 44 -9.52 8.20 15.91
CA GLY A 44 -10.88 8.35 15.36
C GLY A 44 -11.77 7.12 15.47
N GLY A 45 -11.27 6.03 16.06
CA GLY A 45 -12.03 4.81 16.32
C GLY A 45 -12.15 3.86 15.13
N TYR A 46 -12.47 2.60 15.43
CA TYR A 46 -12.67 1.54 14.45
C TYR A 46 -14.12 1.04 14.43
N THR A 47 -14.71 0.92 13.24
CA THR A 47 -16.00 0.23 13.07
C THR A 47 -16.12 -0.38 11.68
N THR A 48 -16.80 -1.52 11.58
CA THR A 48 -17.22 -2.16 10.31
C THR A 48 -18.73 -1.99 10.06
N THR A 49 -19.37 -1.07 10.76
CA THR A 49 -20.79 -0.75 10.57
C THR A 49 -20.98 0.21 9.38
N PRO A 50 -22.22 0.37 8.86
CA PRO A 50 -22.52 1.30 7.78
C PRO A 50 -22.10 2.77 8.03
N ALA A 51 -21.83 3.13 9.29
CA ALA A 51 -21.32 4.45 9.64
C ALA A 51 -19.94 4.74 9.01
N ALA A 52 -19.07 3.73 8.93
CA ALA A 52 -17.75 3.89 8.31
C ALA A 52 -17.85 4.02 6.79
N ASP A 53 -18.75 3.27 6.13
CA ASP A 53 -19.02 3.42 4.69
C ASP A 53 -19.52 4.82 4.37
N ALA A 54 -20.49 5.32 5.15
CA ALA A 54 -21.00 6.67 5.00
C ALA A 54 -19.90 7.73 5.25
N GLY A 55 -18.98 7.46 6.18
CA GLY A 55 -17.80 8.29 6.43
C GLY A 55 -16.85 8.34 5.23
N LEU A 56 -16.54 7.18 4.65
CA LEU A 56 -15.65 7.06 3.50
C LEU A 56 -16.24 7.70 2.23
N GLU A 57 -17.52 7.48 1.96
CA GLU A 57 -18.27 8.12 0.88
C GLU A 57 -18.21 9.66 0.98
N ARG A 58 -18.29 10.21 2.20
CA ARG A 58 -18.12 11.66 2.44
C ARG A 58 -16.66 12.11 2.35
N ALA A 59 -15.71 11.24 2.66
CA ALA A 59 -14.29 11.55 2.63
C ALA A 59 -13.74 11.60 1.20
N VAL A 60 -14.22 10.73 0.30
CA VAL A 60 -13.78 10.67 -1.10
C VAL A 60 -14.89 11.18 -2.00
N SER A 61 -14.77 12.42 -2.48
CA SER A 61 -15.82 13.09 -3.26
C SER A 61 -15.29 13.67 -4.57
N LEU A 62 -16.11 13.65 -5.62
CA LEU A 62 -15.80 14.28 -6.91
C LEU A 62 -16.56 15.61 -7.04
N GLY A 63 -15.83 16.72 -6.97
CA GLY A 63 -16.37 18.07 -7.16
C GLY A 63 -16.20 18.60 -8.58
N TRP A 64 -16.56 19.88 -8.77
CA TRP A 64 -16.31 20.60 -10.03
C TRP A 64 -14.82 20.65 -10.39
N PHE A 65 -13.97 20.91 -9.38
CA PHE A 65 -12.52 20.99 -9.52
C PHE A 65 -11.80 19.64 -9.47
N GLY A 66 -12.54 18.54 -9.44
CA GLY A 66 -12.00 17.19 -9.43
C GLY A 66 -12.13 16.46 -8.09
N LEU A 67 -11.39 15.36 -7.98
CA LEU A 67 -11.39 14.46 -6.84
C LEU A 67 -10.83 15.16 -5.59
N ARG A 68 -11.49 14.97 -4.44
CA ARG A 68 -11.09 15.54 -3.16
C ARG A 68 -11.18 14.46 -2.09
N ILE A 69 -10.13 14.38 -1.27
CA ILE A 69 -10.06 13.51 -0.09
C ILE A 69 -10.09 14.37 1.18
N ALA A 70 -10.93 13.99 2.14
CA ALA A 70 -11.03 14.63 3.45
C ALA A 70 -11.03 13.57 4.56
N PRO A 71 -9.83 13.06 4.96
CA PRO A 71 -9.75 11.83 5.75
C PRO A 71 -10.42 11.85 7.13
N HIS A 72 -10.49 13.02 7.77
CA HIS A 72 -11.19 13.21 9.05
C HIS A 72 -12.69 12.89 8.96
N ARG A 73 -13.30 12.92 7.78
CA ARG A 73 -14.73 12.61 7.60
C ARG A 73 -15.04 11.12 7.65
N ALA A 74 -14.00 10.28 7.53
CA ALA A 74 -14.07 8.83 7.59
C ALA A 74 -13.69 8.29 8.99
N GLN A 75 -14.03 9.01 10.06
CA GLN A 75 -13.86 8.57 11.45
C GLN A 75 -15.25 8.36 12.09
N PRO A 76 -15.55 7.18 12.68
CA PRO A 76 -14.73 5.97 12.72
C PRO A 76 -14.55 5.30 11.36
N SER A 77 -13.49 4.52 11.22
CA SER A 77 -13.08 3.87 9.96
C SER A 77 -12.86 2.37 10.11
N TYR A 78 -12.51 1.69 9.01
CA TYR A 78 -11.97 0.33 8.99
C TYR A 78 -10.75 0.24 8.07
N CYS A 79 -10.12 -0.93 8.06
CA CYS A 79 -8.77 -1.10 7.53
C CYS A 79 -8.66 -0.88 6.01
N SER A 80 -9.56 -1.43 5.20
CA SER A 80 -9.62 -1.16 3.75
C SER A 80 -9.98 0.30 3.45
N GLY A 81 -10.87 0.93 4.23
CA GLY A 81 -11.19 2.35 4.07
C GLY A 81 -10.01 3.29 4.34
N ALA A 82 -9.18 2.98 5.36
CA ALA A 82 -7.96 3.73 5.65
C ALA A 82 -6.93 3.64 4.52
N THR A 83 -6.64 2.42 4.07
CA THR A 83 -5.65 2.17 3.02
C THR A 83 -6.11 2.65 1.65
N TYR A 84 -7.42 2.66 1.38
CA TYR A 84 -7.97 3.19 0.13
C TYR A 84 -7.76 4.70 0.02
N GLN A 85 -7.98 5.45 1.10
CA GLN A 85 -7.69 6.88 1.13
C GLN A 85 -6.22 7.16 0.84
N VAL A 86 -5.31 6.39 1.47
CA VAL A 86 -3.87 6.49 1.21
C VAL A 86 -3.53 6.20 -0.26
N PHE A 87 -4.13 5.17 -0.86
CA PHE A 87 -3.95 4.85 -2.28
C PHE A 87 -4.38 6.00 -3.20
N ILE A 88 -5.57 6.56 -2.98
CA ILE A 88 -6.06 7.68 -3.79
C ILE A 88 -5.15 8.89 -3.58
N SER A 89 -4.76 9.22 -2.34
CA SER A 89 -3.84 10.31 -2.03
C SER A 89 -2.50 10.15 -2.75
N ALA A 90 -1.95 8.93 -2.82
CA ALA A 90 -0.72 8.66 -3.56
C ALA A 90 -0.88 8.90 -5.07
N LEU A 91 -2.02 8.50 -5.68
CA LEU A 91 -2.32 8.81 -7.08
C LEU A 91 -2.50 10.31 -7.32
N GLN A 92 -3.17 11.03 -6.41
CA GLN A 92 -3.32 12.49 -6.49
C GLN A 92 -1.97 13.19 -6.46
N ALA A 93 -1.09 12.81 -5.51
CA ALA A 93 0.25 13.36 -5.42
C ALA A 93 1.09 13.07 -6.67
N ALA A 94 0.97 11.87 -7.26
CA ALA A 94 1.62 11.55 -8.53
C ALA A 94 1.09 12.43 -9.68
N CYS A 95 -0.22 12.71 -9.71
CA CYS A 95 -0.84 13.59 -10.70
C CYS A 95 -0.40 15.04 -10.54
N GLU A 96 -0.33 15.56 -9.31
CA GLU A 96 0.15 16.91 -8.98
C GLU A 96 1.62 17.08 -9.37
N ARG A 97 2.44 16.04 -9.21
CA ARG A 97 3.84 15.99 -9.69
C ARG A 97 3.97 15.76 -11.19
N SER A 98 2.87 15.77 -11.95
CA SER A 98 2.84 15.52 -13.40
C SER A 98 3.42 14.15 -13.82
N GLN A 99 3.48 13.18 -12.90
CA GLN A 99 3.98 11.83 -13.17
C GLN A 99 2.93 10.94 -13.83
N ILE A 100 1.64 11.24 -13.60
CA ILE A 100 0.51 10.53 -14.20
C ILE A 100 -0.55 11.52 -14.68
N ARG A 101 -1.49 11.03 -15.49
CA ARG A 101 -2.73 11.75 -15.80
C ARG A 101 -3.89 11.10 -15.09
N MET A 102 -4.71 11.92 -14.44
CA MET A 102 -5.93 11.46 -13.79
C MET A 102 -7.13 12.16 -14.43
N PRO A 103 -7.53 11.78 -15.67
CA PRO A 103 -8.69 12.38 -16.33
C PRO A 103 -9.97 12.11 -15.53
N ARG A 104 -11.03 12.87 -15.81
CA ARG A 104 -12.26 12.83 -15.00
C ARG A 104 -12.90 11.45 -14.89
N ALA A 105 -12.76 10.60 -15.92
CA ALA A 105 -13.20 9.21 -15.87
C ALA A 105 -12.46 8.39 -14.79
N VAL A 106 -11.13 8.54 -14.70
CA VAL A 106 -10.32 7.92 -13.64
C VAL A 106 -10.73 8.45 -12.27
N GLN A 107 -10.85 9.78 -12.13
CA GLN A 107 -11.28 10.39 -10.88
C GLN A 107 -12.64 9.86 -10.41
N ARG A 108 -13.59 9.70 -11.33
CA ARG A 108 -14.92 9.13 -11.04
C ARG A 108 -14.84 7.67 -10.60
N SER A 109 -13.98 6.86 -11.22
CA SER A 109 -13.80 5.45 -10.85
C SER A 109 -13.24 5.24 -9.44
N LEU A 110 -12.58 6.27 -8.88
CA LEU A 110 -11.99 6.24 -7.54
C LEU A 110 -13.00 6.63 -6.44
N VAL A 111 -14.15 7.21 -6.80
CA VAL A 111 -15.19 7.55 -5.81
C VAL A 111 -15.79 6.28 -5.21
N MET A 112 -15.84 6.22 -3.89
CA MET A 112 -16.51 5.13 -3.18
C MET A 112 -18.02 5.40 -3.16
N GLU A 113 -18.79 4.53 -3.80
CA GLU A 113 -20.25 4.58 -3.91
C GLU A 113 -20.87 3.28 -3.37
N ARG A 114 -20.23 2.67 -2.36
CA ARG A 114 -20.64 1.40 -1.74
C ARG A 114 -20.80 0.26 -2.75
N GLN A 115 -19.93 0.25 -3.76
CA GLN A 115 -19.88 -0.83 -4.73
C GLN A 115 -19.64 -2.16 -4.00
N PRO A 116 -20.37 -3.23 -4.35
CA PRO A 116 -20.15 -4.54 -3.74
C PRO A 116 -18.78 -5.11 -4.16
N ASP A 117 -18.32 -6.12 -3.42
CA ASP A 117 -17.09 -6.85 -3.75
C ASP A 117 -17.06 -7.25 -5.24
N GLY A 118 -15.91 -7.02 -5.88
CA GLY A 118 -15.70 -7.29 -7.31
C GLY A 118 -16.19 -6.20 -8.29
N VAL A 119 -16.85 -5.13 -7.82
CA VAL A 119 -17.35 -4.05 -8.69
C VAL A 119 -16.54 -2.76 -8.52
N GLY A 120 -16.00 -2.25 -9.64
CA GLY A 120 -15.20 -1.02 -9.64
C GLY A 120 -13.92 -1.13 -8.81
N VAL A 121 -13.27 0.01 -8.56
CA VAL A 121 -12.01 0.08 -7.81
C VAL A 121 -12.23 -0.24 -6.34
N TRP A 122 -13.24 0.39 -5.73
CA TRP A 122 -13.60 0.17 -4.33
C TRP A 122 -13.97 -1.29 -4.04
N GLY A 123 -14.84 -1.90 -4.86
CA GLY A 123 -15.24 -3.29 -4.67
C GLY A 123 -14.08 -4.28 -4.82
N ARG A 124 -12.99 -3.93 -5.50
CA ARG A 124 -11.75 -4.72 -5.45
C ARG A 124 -10.97 -4.45 -4.19
N TRP A 125 -10.81 -3.18 -3.81
CA TRP A 125 -10.02 -2.78 -2.64
C TRP A 125 -10.59 -3.31 -1.32
N ASN A 126 -11.91 -3.35 -1.20
CA ASN A 126 -12.61 -3.75 0.02
C ASN A 126 -12.82 -5.26 0.17
N ALA A 127 -12.77 -6.00 -0.93
CA ALA A 127 -13.18 -7.39 -0.94
C ALA A 127 -12.38 -8.27 0.04
N ASN A 128 -13.07 -9.31 0.54
CA ASN A 128 -12.37 -10.47 1.08
C ASN A 128 -11.44 -11.08 0.02
N GLY A 129 -10.44 -11.84 0.45
CA GLY A 129 -9.42 -12.38 -0.44
C GLY A 129 -8.39 -11.33 -0.86
N PRO A 130 -7.73 -11.54 -2.01
CA PRO A 130 -6.59 -10.76 -2.46
C PRO A 130 -7.00 -9.52 -3.30
N GLY A 131 -7.99 -8.77 -2.84
CA GLY A 131 -8.63 -7.69 -3.61
C GLY A 131 -7.66 -6.63 -4.18
N THR A 132 -6.79 -6.07 -3.34
CA THR A 132 -5.76 -5.10 -3.78
C THR A 132 -4.81 -5.70 -4.81
N ALA A 133 -4.35 -6.94 -4.59
CA ALA A 133 -3.44 -7.60 -5.50
C ALA A 133 -4.10 -7.90 -6.85
N ARG A 134 -5.38 -8.30 -6.84
CA ARG A 134 -6.18 -8.50 -8.05
C ARG A 134 -6.29 -7.20 -8.85
N LEU A 135 -6.64 -6.09 -8.19
CA LEU A 135 -6.69 -4.77 -8.81
C LEU A 135 -5.35 -4.40 -9.44
N PHE A 136 -4.24 -4.59 -8.72
CA PHE A 136 -2.91 -4.23 -9.21
C PHE A 136 -2.51 -5.05 -10.43
N HIS A 137 -2.81 -6.34 -10.42
CA HIS A 137 -2.47 -7.24 -11.51
C HIS A 137 -3.30 -6.96 -12.76
N GLU A 138 -4.63 -6.86 -12.64
CA GLU A 138 -5.51 -6.71 -13.80
C GLU A 138 -5.35 -5.34 -14.48
N THR A 139 -4.98 -4.31 -13.71
CA THR A 139 -4.80 -2.95 -14.24
C THR A 139 -3.37 -2.66 -14.65
N GLY A 140 -2.39 -3.42 -14.14
CA GLY A 140 -0.97 -3.14 -14.31
C GLY A 140 -0.43 -2.03 -13.41
N LEU A 141 -1.15 -1.61 -12.36
CA LEU A 141 -0.70 -0.57 -11.41
C LEU A 141 0.62 -0.92 -10.71
N GLY A 142 0.90 -2.21 -10.55
CA GLY A 142 1.99 -2.63 -9.69
C GLY A 142 2.35 -4.10 -9.79
N VAL A 143 3.19 -4.52 -8.85
CA VAL A 143 3.62 -5.90 -8.69
C VAL A 143 3.12 -6.46 -7.37
N ASN A 144 2.88 -7.77 -7.33
CA ASN A 144 2.46 -8.49 -6.13
C ASN A 144 3.47 -9.57 -5.78
N PHE A 145 3.74 -9.76 -4.48
CA PHE A 145 4.67 -10.78 -4.00
C PHE A 145 4.34 -11.24 -2.57
N GLU A 146 4.84 -12.41 -2.17
CA GLU A 146 4.70 -12.96 -0.80
C GLU A 146 6.02 -12.89 -0.01
N ASP A 147 7.18 -12.70 -0.67
CA ASP A 147 8.48 -12.70 -0.02
C ASP A 147 8.74 -11.42 0.80
N TRP A 148 8.81 -11.59 2.12
CA TRP A 148 9.14 -10.54 3.08
C TRP A 148 10.51 -9.89 2.86
N SER A 149 11.45 -10.55 2.18
CA SER A 149 12.77 -9.98 1.86
C SER A 149 12.68 -8.85 0.84
N LEU A 150 11.62 -8.86 0.02
CA LEU A 150 11.34 -7.84 -1.00
C LEU A 150 10.53 -6.67 -0.45
N ALA A 151 9.90 -6.80 0.71
CA ALA A 151 9.02 -5.81 1.30
C ALA A 151 9.74 -4.49 1.60
N ARG A 152 9.09 -3.37 1.29
CA ARG A 152 9.59 -2.01 1.53
C ARG A 152 8.51 -1.17 2.19
N PRO A 153 8.87 -0.24 3.09
CA PRO A 153 7.92 0.70 3.67
C PRO A 153 7.07 1.37 2.57
N GLY A 154 5.75 1.43 2.74
CA GLY A 154 4.83 1.95 1.73
C GLY A 154 4.19 0.91 0.81
N ASP A 155 4.56 -0.37 0.91
CA ASP A 155 3.81 -1.43 0.23
C ASP A 155 2.41 -1.58 0.85
N PHE A 156 1.37 -1.71 0.02
CA PHE A 156 0.08 -2.17 0.52
C PHE A 156 0.20 -3.65 0.88
N LEU A 157 -0.37 -4.04 2.01
CA LEU A 157 -0.25 -5.39 2.53
C LEU A 157 -1.62 -5.90 2.95
N LYS A 158 -2.00 -7.05 2.40
CA LYS A 158 -3.10 -7.87 2.91
C LYS A 158 -2.52 -8.93 3.85
N ILE A 159 -2.92 -8.87 5.12
CA ILE A 159 -2.63 -9.88 6.13
C ILE A 159 -3.79 -10.86 6.22
N PHE A 160 -3.47 -12.15 6.32
CA PHE A 160 -4.40 -13.21 6.68
C PHE A 160 -3.97 -13.80 8.02
N TRP A 161 -4.85 -13.74 9.02
CA TRP A 161 -4.64 -14.29 10.36
C TRP A 161 -4.99 -15.77 10.46
N ASN A 162 -5.59 -16.35 9.42
CA ASN A 162 -5.88 -17.77 9.28
C ASN A 162 -5.59 -18.24 7.85
N GLU A 163 -5.72 -19.54 7.61
CA GLU A 163 -5.42 -20.16 6.31
C GLU A 163 -6.49 -19.92 5.23
N HIS A 164 -7.63 -19.31 5.60
CA HIS A 164 -8.78 -19.14 4.71
C HIS A 164 -8.63 -17.88 3.85
N ILE A 165 -9.02 -17.99 2.58
CA ILE A 165 -9.10 -16.89 1.62
C ILE A 165 -10.58 -16.75 1.26
N GLY A 166 -11.24 -15.63 1.56
CA GLY A 166 -12.68 -15.46 1.30
C GLY A 166 -13.58 -15.58 2.54
N LYS A 167 -14.62 -16.42 2.49
CA LYS A 167 -15.75 -16.37 3.44
C LYS A 167 -15.33 -16.52 4.90
N ARG A 168 -14.38 -17.42 5.17
CA ARG A 168 -13.88 -17.70 6.52
C ARG A 168 -12.59 -16.95 6.86
N GLU A 169 -12.14 -16.08 5.97
CA GLU A 169 -10.93 -15.30 6.14
C GLU A 169 -11.02 -14.40 7.37
N ARG A 170 -9.89 -14.28 8.07
CA ARG A 170 -9.64 -13.18 9.01
C ARG A 170 -8.57 -12.29 8.40
N GLY A 171 -9.00 -11.30 7.65
CA GLY A 171 -8.14 -10.43 6.86
C GLY A 171 -7.90 -9.07 7.52
N HIS A 172 -6.78 -8.42 7.19
CA HIS A 172 -6.52 -7.03 7.56
C HIS A 172 -5.79 -6.32 6.42
N SER A 173 -6.33 -5.18 5.96
CA SER A 173 -5.70 -4.36 4.91
C SER A 173 -4.91 -3.23 5.53
N VAL A 174 -3.61 -3.18 5.25
CA VAL A 174 -2.67 -2.25 5.88
C VAL A 174 -1.66 -1.70 4.89
N VAL A 175 -0.88 -0.70 5.31
CA VAL A 175 0.38 -0.34 4.67
C VAL A 175 1.52 -0.88 5.52
N PHE A 176 2.45 -1.58 4.89
CA PHE A 176 3.67 -2.07 5.55
C PHE A 176 4.61 -0.89 5.85
N LEU A 177 5.12 -0.83 7.09
CA LEU A 177 6.04 0.23 7.52
C LEU A 177 7.45 -0.28 7.79
N ALA A 178 7.59 -1.44 8.43
CA ALA A 178 8.90 -2.02 8.74
C ALA A 178 8.78 -3.49 9.13
N ARG A 179 9.90 -4.19 9.04
CA ARG A 179 10.09 -5.55 9.55
C ARG A 179 11.41 -5.62 10.29
N GLU A 180 11.36 -5.86 11.59
CA GLU A 180 12.52 -5.77 12.47
C GLU A 180 12.51 -6.94 13.46
N LYS A 181 13.68 -7.33 13.95
CA LYS A 181 13.76 -8.31 15.05
C LYS A 181 13.61 -7.56 16.37
N ASP A 182 12.79 -8.10 17.26
CA ASP A 182 12.76 -7.64 18.64
C ASP A 182 14.00 -8.10 19.43
N ARG A 183 14.05 -7.77 20.72
CA ARG A 183 15.17 -8.11 21.62
C ARG A 183 15.37 -9.62 21.79
N THR A 184 14.37 -10.44 21.49
CA THR A 184 14.44 -11.90 21.55
C THR A 184 14.90 -12.51 20.23
N GLY A 185 15.05 -11.69 19.18
CA GLY A 185 15.38 -12.13 17.83
C GLY A 185 14.16 -12.53 16.99
N ALA A 186 12.94 -12.46 17.54
CA ALA A 186 11.71 -12.76 16.82
C ALA A 186 11.33 -11.63 15.87
N TRP A 187 10.84 -11.98 14.68
CA TRP A 187 10.42 -10.99 13.69
C TRP A 187 9.10 -10.31 14.08
N GLN A 188 9.14 -8.98 14.07
CA GLN A 188 8.01 -8.09 14.27
C GLN A 188 7.73 -7.32 12.98
N VAL A 189 6.45 -7.08 12.70
CA VAL A 189 5.99 -6.34 11.53
C VAL A 189 5.27 -5.09 12.01
N ARG A 190 5.76 -3.93 11.59
CA ARG A 190 5.11 -2.64 11.82
C ARG A 190 4.23 -2.29 10.62
N ILE A 191 2.98 -1.96 10.89
CA ILE A 191 1.94 -1.71 9.88
C ILE A 191 1.17 -0.44 10.23
N TRP A 192 0.59 0.22 9.23
CA TRP A 192 -0.33 1.35 9.41
C TRP A 192 -1.69 1.04 8.80
N SER A 193 -2.77 1.35 9.52
CA SER A 193 -4.15 1.23 9.04
C SER A 193 -5.13 1.91 10.01
N SER A 194 -6.44 1.73 9.83
CA SER A 194 -7.40 1.84 10.94
C SER A 194 -7.41 0.53 11.72
N ASN A 195 -7.05 0.59 12.99
CA ASN A 195 -6.88 -0.58 13.87
C ASN A 195 -7.89 -0.53 15.02
N GLN A 196 -8.32 -1.69 15.48
CA GLN A 196 -9.09 -1.77 16.72
C GLN A 196 -8.21 -1.47 17.94
N PRO A 197 -8.72 -0.73 18.95
CA PRO A 197 -9.96 0.06 18.93
C PRO A 197 -9.76 1.51 18.42
N ASP A 198 -8.50 1.95 18.32
CA ASP A 198 -8.14 3.37 18.32
C ASP A 198 -8.41 4.10 17.00
N GLY A 199 -8.55 3.38 15.89
CA GLY A 199 -8.67 3.95 14.55
C GLY A 199 -7.31 4.10 13.86
N TYR A 200 -7.09 5.19 13.14
CA TYR A 200 -5.90 5.37 12.30
C TYR A 200 -4.60 5.40 13.12
N GLY A 201 -3.63 4.57 12.75
CA GLY A 201 -2.33 4.57 13.42
C GLY A 201 -1.43 3.41 13.01
N ALA A 202 -0.20 3.47 13.52
CA ALA A 202 0.75 2.38 13.39
C ALA A 202 0.55 1.35 14.52
N LYS A 203 0.74 0.07 14.20
CA LYS A 203 0.76 -1.05 15.14
C LYS A 203 1.92 -1.98 14.80
N THR A 204 2.44 -2.67 15.80
CA THR A 204 3.41 -3.75 15.63
C THR A 204 2.75 -5.08 15.98
N VAL A 205 2.99 -6.11 15.17
CA VAL A 205 2.47 -7.48 15.36
C VAL A 205 3.58 -8.50 15.15
N PRO A 206 3.58 -9.64 15.87
CA PRO A 206 4.49 -10.74 15.59
C PRO A 206 4.28 -11.27 14.17
N GLN A 207 5.36 -11.45 13.40
CA GLN A 207 5.24 -12.06 12.07
C GLN A 207 4.70 -13.49 12.15
N SER A 208 4.96 -14.21 13.25
CA SER A 208 4.47 -15.58 13.49
C SER A 208 2.95 -15.70 13.52
N ASP A 209 2.24 -14.61 13.79
CA ASP A 209 0.78 -14.58 13.84
C ASP A 209 0.17 -14.45 12.44
N ILE A 210 0.96 -14.01 11.46
CA ILE A 210 0.55 -13.82 10.07
C ILE A 210 0.67 -15.15 9.33
N LYS A 211 -0.46 -15.75 8.95
CA LYS A 211 -0.49 -17.00 8.17
C LYS A 211 -0.18 -16.79 6.70
N ARG A 212 -0.59 -15.65 6.16
CA ARG A 212 -0.24 -15.21 4.80
C ARG A 212 -0.14 -13.70 4.73
N ALA A 213 0.79 -13.24 3.90
CA ALA A 213 0.99 -11.85 3.55
C ALA A 213 1.06 -11.72 2.04
N ILE A 214 0.30 -10.79 1.50
CA ILE A 214 0.36 -10.42 0.08
C ILE A 214 0.68 -8.94 0.00
N PHE A 215 1.85 -8.63 -0.53
CA PHE A 215 2.27 -7.28 -0.81
C PHE A 215 1.82 -6.86 -2.19
N SER A 216 1.41 -5.60 -2.31
CA SER A 216 1.08 -4.92 -3.55
C SER A 216 1.84 -3.60 -3.59
N ARG A 217 2.87 -3.56 -4.43
CA ARG A 217 3.73 -2.38 -4.59
C ARG A 217 3.29 -1.58 -5.80
N LEU A 218 2.99 -0.30 -5.60
CA LEU A 218 2.67 0.62 -6.68
C LEU A 218 3.95 0.93 -7.46
N THR A 219 4.03 0.49 -8.71
CA THR A 219 5.22 0.71 -9.56
C THR A 219 4.89 1.43 -10.86
N HIS A 220 3.64 1.40 -11.31
CA HIS A 220 3.19 2.01 -12.58
C HIS A 220 1.86 2.75 -12.38
N PRO A 221 1.81 3.85 -11.62
CA PRO A 221 0.56 4.56 -11.33
C PRO A 221 -0.10 5.17 -12.57
N SER A 222 0.62 5.33 -13.70
CA SER A 222 0.05 5.76 -14.98
C SER A 222 -0.99 4.77 -15.53
N ALA A 223 -0.92 3.51 -15.11
CA ALA A 223 -1.90 2.47 -15.43
C ALA A 223 -3.26 2.71 -14.75
N CYS A 224 -3.40 3.74 -13.89
CA CYS A 224 -4.70 4.16 -13.36
C CYS A 224 -5.71 4.55 -14.46
N THR A 225 -5.23 4.83 -15.66
CA THR A 225 -6.07 5.06 -16.86
C THR A 225 -6.91 3.84 -17.25
N ASN A 226 -6.57 2.64 -16.77
CA ASN A 226 -7.33 1.41 -16.99
C ASN A 226 -8.52 1.24 -16.01
N LEU A 227 -8.58 2.02 -14.92
CA LEU A 227 -9.60 1.86 -13.87
C LEU A 227 -11.06 2.03 -14.35
N PRO A 228 -11.40 2.97 -15.25
CA PRO A 228 -12.78 3.12 -15.70
C PRO A 228 -13.33 1.92 -16.50
N GLY A 229 -12.45 1.08 -17.05
CA GLY A 229 -12.81 -0.08 -17.88
C GLY A 229 -13.04 -1.38 -17.10
N LEU A 230 -13.01 -1.33 -15.76
CA LEU A 230 -13.12 -2.52 -14.93
C LEU A 230 -14.52 -3.14 -15.01
N GLY A 231 -14.59 -4.36 -15.55
CA GLY A 231 -15.78 -5.21 -15.49
C GLY A 231 -16.01 -5.79 -14.09
N VAL A 232 -17.09 -6.57 -13.96
CA VAL A 232 -17.37 -7.32 -12.73
C VAL A 232 -16.33 -8.42 -12.55
N GLU A 233 -15.69 -8.46 -11.38
CA GLU A 233 -14.74 -9.49 -10.97
C GLU A 233 -15.47 -10.54 -10.11
N THR A 234 -15.85 -11.66 -10.73
CA THR A 234 -16.72 -12.67 -10.09
C THR A 234 -16.02 -13.43 -8.96
N TYR A 235 -14.71 -13.61 -9.04
CA TYR A 235 -13.94 -14.29 -7.99
C TYR A 235 -14.04 -13.51 -6.68
N LEU A 236 -13.78 -12.20 -6.71
CA LEU A 236 -13.91 -11.33 -5.54
C LEU A 236 -15.37 -11.18 -5.09
N ALA A 237 -16.32 -11.06 -6.02
CA ALA A 237 -17.74 -10.96 -5.69
C ALA A 237 -18.29 -12.17 -4.89
N ASP A 238 -17.66 -13.33 -5.05
CA ASP A 238 -18.02 -14.57 -4.37
C ASP A 238 -17.29 -14.78 -3.03
N MET A 239 -16.31 -13.94 -2.67
CA MET A 239 -15.47 -14.13 -1.48
C MET A 239 -16.24 -13.98 -0.15
N LEU A 240 -17.47 -13.45 -0.15
CA LEU A 240 -18.36 -13.50 1.02
C LEU A 240 -19.15 -14.82 1.12
N ARG A 241 -19.21 -15.58 0.03
CA ARG A 241 -20.06 -16.78 -0.12
C ARG A 241 -19.25 -18.08 -0.13
N ARG A 242 -17.98 -18.04 -0.55
CA ARG A 242 -17.08 -19.20 -0.58
C ARG A 242 -15.66 -18.84 -0.15
N ASP A 243 -14.87 -19.87 0.11
CA ASP A 243 -13.43 -19.72 0.17
C ASP A 243 -12.81 -19.94 -1.23
N GLY A 244 -11.71 -19.26 -1.50
CA GLY A 244 -10.82 -19.51 -2.62
C GLY A 244 -9.64 -20.41 -2.24
N SER A 245 -8.99 -20.97 -3.23
CA SER A 245 -7.74 -21.72 -3.10
C SER A 245 -6.52 -20.83 -3.31
N ILE A 246 -5.35 -21.28 -2.82
CA ILE A 246 -4.06 -20.62 -3.09
C ILE A 246 -3.76 -20.63 -4.60
N ALA A 247 -4.19 -21.65 -5.32
CA ALA A 247 -3.99 -21.75 -6.77
C ALA A 247 -4.78 -20.67 -7.52
N GLU A 248 -6.08 -20.50 -7.21
CA GLU A 248 -6.89 -19.39 -7.76
C GLU A 248 -6.29 -18.04 -7.41
N LEU A 249 -5.93 -17.84 -6.13
CA LEU A 249 -5.33 -16.61 -5.65
C LEU A 249 -4.09 -16.25 -6.46
N ARG A 250 -3.15 -17.18 -6.66
CA ARG A 250 -1.92 -16.93 -7.43
C ARG A 250 -2.20 -16.66 -8.90
N ALA A 251 -3.09 -17.45 -9.51
CA ALA A 251 -3.46 -17.28 -10.92
C ALA A 251 -4.09 -15.90 -11.20
N LEU A 252 -4.88 -15.38 -10.26
CA LEU A 252 -5.63 -14.12 -10.47
C LEU A 252 -4.86 -12.87 -10.05
N THR A 253 -3.78 -13.00 -9.28
CA THR A 253 -3.05 -11.86 -8.70
C THR A 253 -1.65 -11.68 -9.27
N GLY A 254 -1.20 -12.58 -10.15
CA GLY A 254 0.14 -12.51 -10.74
C GLY A 254 1.27 -12.58 -9.70
N LEU A 255 1.02 -13.24 -8.57
CA LEU A 255 2.02 -13.46 -7.54
C LEU A 255 3.20 -14.24 -8.11
N SER A 256 4.35 -13.56 -8.20
CA SER A 256 5.62 -14.23 -8.44
C SER A 256 6.06 -14.98 -7.18
N ARG A 257 6.65 -16.16 -7.37
CA ARG A 257 7.32 -16.89 -6.29
C ARG A 257 8.56 -16.16 -5.81
#